data_AF-A0A8J4B762-F1
#
_entry.id   AF-A0A8J4B762-F1
#
_cell.length_a   1.000
_cell.length_b   1.000
_cell.length_c   1.000
_cell.angle_alpha   90.00
_cell.angle_beta   90.00
_cell.angle_gamma   90.00
#
_symmetry.space_group_name_H-M   'P 1'
#
loop_
_entity.id
_entity.type
_entity.pdbx_description
1 polymer ?
#
loop_
_entity_poly.entity_id
_entity_poly.type
_entity_poly.pdbx_seq_one_letter_code
_entity_poly.pdbx_strand_id
1 'polypeptide(L)'
;MFAPTRSAVYRRVTRAQTIGNCIQVSSARYVQLPMLLCRAGSGRREDHVKGFLEAVNIFEQARTMAHLQTQHELEQAFLADLNLTASTKPPEPAPRRALVSFWCEQGLSSVASEQLVRKLEEAGHRYSVEQLSAKVQRLNRILPDADVSALVERDLAVLDLDPGLAIRNMVVLVEAFPGRQVTELVQRQPRLLSCPDLPERKERVLALLTKLHPSRERKVVAGVVGEYPDLLFRMDYYQHARMIDELPIEIQNMFVLADQGIGFLHRYYKRAKNNFVADTSDEEAGF
;
A
#
# COMPACT_ATOMS: atom_id res chain seq x y z
N MET A 1 24.16 -20.08 36.48
CA MET A 1 24.08 -19.30 35.23
C MET A 1 22.88 -19.80 34.45
N PHE A 2 21.76 -19.06 34.51
CA PHE A 2 20.49 -19.48 33.92
C PHE A 2 20.33 -18.89 32.52
N ALA A 3 20.11 -19.75 31.53
CA ALA A 3 19.70 -19.37 30.19
C ALA A 3 18.22 -18.92 30.19
N PRO A 4 17.85 -17.85 29.47
CA PRO A 4 16.45 -17.50 29.32
C PRO A 4 15.78 -18.40 28.27
N THR A 5 14.63 -18.92 28.67
CA THR A 5 13.77 -19.86 27.96
C THR A 5 13.05 -19.22 26.77
N ARG A 6 13.11 -19.88 25.61
CA ARG A 6 12.44 -19.55 24.32
C ARG A 6 10.89 -19.52 24.38
N SER A 7 10.28 -19.60 25.55
CA SER A 7 8.83 -19.75 25.76
C SER A 7 8.06 -18.41 25.74
N ALA A 8 8.72 -17.28 26.03
CA ALA A 8 8.05 -15.98 26.09
C ALA A 8 7.77 -15.35 24.71
N VAL A 9 8.48 -15.78 23.66
CA VAL A 9 8.32 -15.25 22.30
C VAL A 9 7.06 -15.81 21.62
N TYR A 10 6.69 -17.05 21.90
CA TYR A 10 5.52 -17.70 21.29
C TYR A 10 4.16 -17.17 21.79
N ARG A 11 4.09 -16.59 23.00
CA ARG A 11 2.84 -16.03 23.55
C ARG A 11 2.52 -14.60 23.08
N ARG A 12 3.44 -13.91 22.42
CA ARG A 12 3.19 -12.55 21.89
C ARG A 12 2.72 -12.53 20.43
N VAL A 13 3.03 -13.57 19.65
CA VAL A 13 2.60 -13.72 18.25
C VAL A 13 1.09 -13.93 18.12
N THR A 14 0.45 -14.57 19.11
CA THR A 14 -0.99 -14.84 19.08
C THR A 14 -1.87 -13.60 19.27
N ARG A 15 -1.36 -12.50 19.84
CA ARG A 15 -2.14 -11.25 20.02
C ARG A 15 -2.19 -10.38 18.76
N ALA A 16 -1.17 -10.45 17.91
CA ALA A 16 -1.13 -9.73 16.63
C ALA A 16 -2.04 -10.38 15.57
N GLN A 17 -2.16 -11.71 15.57
CA GLN A 17 -3.11 -12.43 14.72
C GLN A 17 -4.58 -12.13 15.07
N THR A 18 -4.89 -11.77 16.32
CA THR A 18 -6.26 -11.40 16.70
C THR A 18 -6.68 -10.05 16.09
N ILE A 19 -5.72 -9.13 15.88
CA ILE A 19 -6.00 -7.80 15.31
C ILE A 19 -6.20 -7.89 13.78
N GLY A 20 -5.43 -8.75 13.09
CA GLY A 20 -5.64 -9.03 11.66
C GLY A 20 -7.02 -9.63 11.35
N ASN A 21 -7.53 -10.51 12.23
CA ASN A 21 -8.87 -11.09 12.09
C ASN A 21 -10.00 -10.10 12.41
N CYS A 22 -9.78 -9.08 13.25
CA CYS A 22 -10.79 -8.04 13.48
C CYS A 22 -10.98 -7.10 12.27
N ILE A 23 -9.96 -6.93 11.42
CA ILE A 23 -10.05 -6.11 10.21
C ILE A 23 -10.83 -6.86 9.10
N GLN A 24 -10.67 -8.18 8.98
CA GLN A 24 -11.41 -8.96 7.97
C GLN A 24 -12.91 -9.14 8.29
N VAL A 25 -13.31 -9.19 9.55
CA VAL A 25 -14.73 -9.43 9.91
C VAL A 25 -15.60 -8.19 9.72
N SER A 26 -15.03 -6.99 9.78
CA SER A 26 -15.78 -5.73 9.64
C SER A 26 -16.09 -5.34 8.18
N SER A 27 -15.46 -5.98 7.19
CA SER A 27 -15.67 -5.70 5.76
C SER A 27 -16.72 -6.60 5.09
N ALA A 28 -17.18 -7.66 5.75
CA ALA A 28 -17.96 -8.74 5.10
C ALA A 28 -19.48 -8.71 5.35
N ARG A 29 -20.03 -7.66 5.98
CA ARG A 29 -21.48 -7.46 6.08
C ARG A 29 -21.80 -6.01 5.75
N TYR A 30 -22.99 -5.76 5.20
CA TYR A 30 -23.52 -4.48 4.73
C TYR A 30 -23.37 -4.19 3.22
N VAL A 31 -23.89 -5.09 2.40
CA VAL A 31 -24.62 -4.71 1.19
C VAL A 31 -25.98 -5.39 1.21
N GLN A 32 -27.02 -4.65 1.61
CA GLN A 32 -28.40 -4.71 1.07
C GLN A 32 -29.30 -3.81 1.93
N LEU A 33 -29.33 -2.52 1.60
CA LEU A 33 -30.46 -1.66 1.97
C LEU A 33 -31.53 -1.84 0.88
N PRO A 34 -32.74 -2.30 1.22
CA PRO A 34 -33.79 -2.52 0.24
C PRO A 34 -34.35 -1.18 -0.25
N MET A 35 -34.32 -0.97 -1.57
CA MET A 35 -35.14 0.01 -2.27
C MET A 35 -36.62 -0.37 -2.13
N LEU A 36 -37.30 0.12 -1.10
CA LEU A 36 -38.75 0.10 -1.03
C LEU A 36 -39.22 1.41 -0.40
N LEU A 37 -39.58 2.39 -1.25
CA LEU A 37 -40.51 3.47 -0.89
C LEU A 37 -41.06 4.13 -2.17
N CYS A 38 -41.92 3.40 -2.88
CA CYS A 38 -42.83 3.96 -3.88
C CYS A 38 -44.25 4.05 -3.31
N ARG A 39 -44.64 5.25 -2.85
CA ARG A 39 -45.97 5.92 -2.93
C ARG A 39 -46.28 6.72 -1.67
N ALA A 40 -46.23 8.06 -1.79
CA ALA A 40 -47.24 9.01 -1.28
C ALA A 40 -46.68 10.46 -1.29
N GLY A 41 -47.48 11.41 -1.78
CA GLY A 41 -47.40 12.85 -1.47
C GLY A 41 -46.24 13.66 -2.05
N SER A 42 -46.51 14.45 -3.09
CA SER A 42 -45.52 15.32 -3.75
C SER A 42 -44.99 16.49 -2.90
N GLY A 43 -45.60 16.82 -1.76
CA GLY A 43 -45.14 17.91 -0.87
C GLY A 43 -44.23 17.50 0.28
N ARG A 44 -44.30 16.24 0.78
CA ARG A 44 -43.42 15.73 1.86
C ARG A 44 -42.13 15.11 1.33
N ARG A 45 -42.06 14.84 0.02
CA ARG A 45 -40.93 14.16 -0.63
C ARG A 45 -39.64 14.97 -0.57
N GLU A 46 -39.70 16.29 -0.68
CA GLU A 46 -38.48 17.12 -0.65
C GLU A 46 -37.84 17.14 0.74
N ASP A 47 -38.63 17.20 1.81
CA ASP A 47 -38.12 17.16 3.17
C ASP A 47 -37.55 15.78 3.54
N HIS A 48 -38.16 14.70 3.05
CA HIS A 48 -37.63 13.34 3.22
C HIS A 48 -36.33 13.11 2.45
N VAL A 49 -36.20 13.66 1.24
CA VAL A 49 -34.97 13.57 0.44
C VAL A 49 -33.86 14.42 1.06
N LYS A 50 -34.17 15.63 1.54
CA LYS A 50 -33.22 16.48 2.27
C LYS A 50 -32.74 15.82 3.56
N GLY A 51 -33.65 15.29 4.38
CA GLY A 51 -33.29 14.56 5.60
C GLY A 51 -32.46 13.30 5.33
N PHE A 52 -32.72 12.59 4.22
CA PHE A 52 -31.90 11.45 3.81
C PHE A 52 -30.50 11.88 3.38
N LEU A 53 -30.36 12.93 2.57
CA LEU A 53 -29.06 13.46 2.16
C LEU A 53 -28.26 13.99 3.35
N GLU A 54 -28.91 14.65 4.31
CA GLU A 54 -28.28 15.11 5.54
C GLU A 54 -27.80 13.92 6.39
N ALA A 55 -28.62 12.87 6.53
CA ALA A 55 -28.24 11.66 7.24
C ALA A 55 -27.04 10.94 6.57
N VAL A 56 -27.01 10.88 5.24
CA VAL A 56 -25.86 10.34 4.49
C VAL A 56 -24.61 11.18 4.72
N ASN A 57 -24.71 12.50 4.68
CA ASN A 57 -23.57 13.39 4.93
C ASN A 57 -23.03 13.25 6.37
N ILE A 58 -23.91 13.19 7.37
CA ILE A 58 -23.52 12.93 8.77
C ILE A 58 -22.82 11.57 8.89
N PHE A 59 -23.33 10.55 8.20
CA PHE A 59 -22.72 9.22 8.21
C PHE A 59 -21.33 9.22 7.55
N GLU A 60 -21.17 9.90 6.42
CA GLU A 60 -19.88 10.03 5.74
C GLU A 60 -18.86 10.80 6.59
N GLN A 61 -19.29 11.88 7.26
CA GLN A 61 -18.46 12.62 8.21
C GLN A 61 -18.06 11.75 9.41
N ALA A 62 -19.02 11.04 10.02
CA ALA A 62 -18.75 10.14 11.13
C ALA A 62 -17.78 9.01 10.74
N ARG A 63 -17.95 8.43 9.54
CA ARG A 63 -17.04 7.42 9.00
C ARG A 63 -15.63 7.98 8.84
N THR A 64 -15.52 9.21 8.33
CA THR A 64 -14.23 9.88 8.15
C THR A 64 -13.55 10.16 9.49
N MET A 65 -14.30 10.65 10.48
CA MET A 65 -13.75 10.88 11.83
C MET A 65 -13.32 9.59 12.51
N ALA A 66 -14.12 8.53 12.43
CA ALA A 66 -13.78 7.22 13.00
C ALA A 66 -12.49 6.65 12.36
N HIS A 67 -12.33 6.80 11.05
CA HIS A 67 -11.10 6.40 10.35
C HIS A 67 -9.89 7.19 10.82
N LEU A 68 -9.99 8.52 10.91
CA LEU A 68 -8.91 9.38 11.41
C LEU A 68 -8.55 9.08 12.87
N GLN A 69 -9.55 8.82 13.72
CA GLN A 69 -9.32 8.45 15.12
C GLN A 69 -8.57 7.11 15.23
N THR A 70 -8.99 6.10 14.46
CA THR A 70 -8.31 4.80 14.44
C THR A 70 -6.86 4.93 13.99
N GLN A 71 -6.60 5.75 12.97
CA GLN A 71 -5.23 6.05 12.53
C GLN A 71 -4.41 6.71 13.64
N HIS A 72 -4.96 7.73 14.30
CA HIS A 72 -4.26 8.45 15.35
C HIS A 72 -3.96 7.56 16.57
N GLU A 73 -4.89 6.69 16.97
CA GLU A 73 -4.69 5.74 18.07
C GLU A 73 -3.58 4.73 17.74
N LEU A 74 -3.52 4.23 16.50
CA LEU A 74 -2.46 3.34 16.04
C LEU A 74 -1.09 4.05 16.04
N GLU A 75 -1.05 5.29 15.53
CA GLU A 75 0.17 6.11 15.54
C GLU A 75 0.67 6.36 16.96
N GLN A 76 -0.22 6.79 17.87
CA GLN A 76 0.14 7.06 19.26
C GLN A 76 0.62 5.80 20.00
N ALA A 77 -0.08 4.67 19.84
CA ALA A 77 0.32 3.41 20.44
C ALA A 77 1.73 2.98 19.96
N PHE A 78 2.03 3.20 18.69
CA PHE A 78 3.33 2.88 18.11
C PHE A 78 4.44 3.82 18.60
N LEU A 79 4.18 5.13 18.65
CA LEU A 79 5.14 6.12 19.15
C LEU A 79 5.46 5.92 20.63
N ALA A 80 4.46 5.56 21.45
CA ALA A 80 4.68 5.23 22.86
C ALA A 80 5.60 4.01 23.03
N ASP A 81 5.39 2.96 22.22
CA ASP A 81 6.23 1.76 22.23
C ASP A 81 7.66 2.02 21.72
N LEU A 82 7.81 2.98 20.81
CA LEU A 82 9.12 3.43 20.31
C LEU A 82 9.93 4.21 21.34
N ASN A 83 9.29 5.13 22.04
CA ASN A 83 9.97 5.96 23.06
C ASN A 83 10.52 5.12 24.21
N LEU A 84 9.89 3.97 24.51
CA LEU A 84 10.39 2.99 25.48
C LEU A 84 11.69 2.28 25.04
N THR A 85 12.01 2.30 23.74
CA THR A 85 13.21 1.66 23.17
C THR A 85 14.32 2.63 22.75
N ALA A 86 14.10 3.94 22.91
CA ALA A 86 15.09 4.95 22.56
C ALA A 86 16.19 5.03 23.63
N SER A 87 17.43 4.65 23.28
CA SER A 87 18.60 4.82 24.13
C SER A 87 18.98 6.30 24.26
N THR A 88 19.30 6.74 25.49
CA THR A 88 19.52 8.15 25.86
C THR A 88 20.94 8.67 25.62
N LYS A 89 21.87 7.82 25.14
CA LYS A 89 23.28 8.20 24.93
C LYS A 89 23.51 8.66 23.49
N PRO A 90 24.25 9.76 23.25
CA PRO A 90 24.64 10.14 21.90
C PRO A 90 25.49 9.01 21.28
N PRO A 91 25.05 8.44 20.16
CA PRO A 91 25.68 7.26 19.59
C PRO A 91 26.98 7.64 18.87
N GLU A 92 28.07 6.98 19.24
CA GLU A 92 29.34 7.10 18.53
C GLU A 92 29.24 6.30 17.20
N PRO A 93 29.70 6.87 16.06
CA PRO A 93 29.60 6.19 14.78
C PRO A 93 30.40 4.89 14.82
N ALA A 94 29.75 3.79 14.42
CA ALA A 94 30.40 2.48 14.46
C ALA A 94 31.46 2.37 13.36
N PRO A 95 32.59 1.66 13.59
CA PRO A 95 33.56 1.41 12.55
C PRO A 95 32.94 0.56 11.43
N ARG A 96 33.33 0.81 10.18
CA ARG A 96 32.82 0.14 8.97
C ARG A 96 32.68 -1.38 9.11
N ARG A 97 33.70 -2.05 9.69
CA ARG A 97 33.69 -3.50 9.93
C ARG A 97 32.52 -3.99 10.78
N ALA A 98 32.09 -3.20 11.78
CA ALA A 98 31.01 -3.54 12.68
C ALA A 98 29.63 -3.37 12.00
N LEU A 99 29.52 -2.40 11.09
CA LEU A 99 28.33 -2.22 10.27
C LEU A 99 28.18 -3.38 9.27
N VAL A 100 29.27 -3.80 8.64
CA VAL A 100 29.27 -4.96 7.72
C VAL A 100 28.89 -6.24 8.47
N SER A 101 29.49 -6.50 9.64
CA SER A 101 29.14 -7.67 10.44
C SER A 101 27.69 -7.66 10.88
N PHE A 102 27.16 -6.50 11.30
CA PHE A 102 25.75 -6.34 11.65
C PHE A 102 24.82 -6.74 10.48
N TRP A 103 25.07 -6.24 9.27
CA TRP A 103 24.24 -6.58 8.12
C TRP A 103 24.36 -8.04 7.68
N CYS A 104 25.54 -8.64 7.82
CA CYS A 104 25.72 -10.08 7.63
C CYS A 104 24.90 -10.90 8.64
N GLU A 105 24.84 -10.47 9.91
CA GLU A 105 23.99 -11.11 10.93
C GLU A 105 22.49 -10.95 10.63
N GLN A 106 22.09 -9.88 9.94
CA GLN A 106 20.71 -9.70 9.46
C GLN A 106 20.36 -10.54 8.23
N GLY A 107 21.30 -11.31 7.67
CA GLY A 107 21.06 -12.23 6.55
C GLY A 107 21.60 -11.79 5.20
N LEU A 108 22.21 -10.60 5.09
CA LEU A 108 22.85 -10.16 3.85
C LEU A 108 24.17 -10.90 3.59
N SER A 109 24.48 -11.11 2.31
CA SER A 109 25.80 -11.63 1.92
C SER A 109 26.91 -10.63 2.26
N SER A 110 28.15 -11.10 2.48
CA SER A 110 29.28 -10.20 2.77
C SER A 110 29.46 -9.11 1.72
N VAL A 111 29.26 -9.44 0.44
CA VAL A 111 29.37 -8.49 -0.67
C VAL A 111 28.24 -7.45 -0.63
N ALA A 112 27.00 -7.90 -0.43
CA ALA A 112 25.84 -7.00 -0.30
C ALA A 112 25.96 -6.07 0.92
N SER A 113 26.41 -6.61 2.06
CA SER A 113 26.67 -5.84 3.29
C SER A 113 27.74 -4.77 3.07
N GLU A 114 28.85 -5.09 2.39
CA GLU A 114 29.88 -4.10 2.08
C GLU A 114 29.38 -2.99 1.14
N GLN A 115 28.58 -3.36 0.13
CA GLN A 115 27.96 -2.41 -0.78
C GLN A 115 26.95 -1.51 -0.07
N LEU A 116 26.10 -2.09 0.79
CA LEU A 116 25.13 -1.35 1.58
C LEU A 116 25.82 -0.34 2.50
N VAL A 117 26.85 -0.76 3.24
CA VAL A 117 27.60 0.15 4.13
C VAL A 117 28.27 1.26 3.34
N ARG A 118 28.83 0.95 2.16
CA ARG A 118 29.38 1.98 1.27
C ARG A 118 28.32 2.98 0.82
N LYS A 119 27.13 2.52 0.42
CA LYS A 119 26.01 3.42 0.04
C LYS A 119 25.57 4.30 1.21
N LEU A 120 25.55 3.77 2.44
CA LEU A 120 25.24 4.54 3.65
C LEU A 120 26.28 5.64 3.91
N GLU A 121 27.57 5.32 3.77
CA GLU A 121 28.67 6.28 3.91
C GLU A 121 28.62 7.37 2.82
N GLU A 122 28.35 6.99 1.56
CA GLU A 122 28.20 7.91 0.43
C GLU A 122 27.00 8.86 0.58
N ALA A 123 25.90 8.36 1.15
CA ALA A 123 24.73 9.18 1.51
C ALA A 123 24.95 10.04 2.77
N GLY A 124 26.11 9.91 3.44
CA GLY A 124 26.46 10.70 4.62
C GLY A 124 25.84 10.22 5.93
N HIS A 125 25.21 9.04 5.93
CA HIS A 125 24.61 8.48 7.15
C HIS A 125 25.68 7.92 8.08
N ARG A 126 25.67 8.37 9.33
CA ARG A 126 26.60 7.92 10.39
C ARG A 126 25.82 7.24 11.51
N TYR A 127 25.45 5.98 11.28
CA TYR A 127 24.72 5.20 12.29
C TYR A 127 25.67 4.44 13.22
N SER A 128 25.29 4.33 14.50
CA SER A 128 25.84 3.30 15.38
C SER A 128 25.13 1.96 15.17
N VAL A 129 25.74 0.86 15.62
CA VAL A 129 25.11 -0.47 15.60
C VAL A 129 23.82 -0.47 16.42
N GLU A 130 23.78 0.25 17.54
CA GLU A 130 22.59 0.38 18.38
C GLU A 130 21.45 1.09 17.64
N GLN A 131 21.75 2.17 16.91
CA GLN A 131 20.76 2.87 16.10
C GLN A 131 20.22 2.00 14.96
N LEU A 132 21.11 1.28 14.26
CA LEU A 132 20.69 0.35 13.21
C LEU A 132 19.82 -0.77 13.77
N SER A 133 20.21 -1.36 14.89
CA SER A 133 19.42 -2.39 15.57
C SER A 133 18.03 -1.86 15.94
N ALA A 134 17.93 -0.66 16.51
CA ALA A 134 16.64 -0.04 16.84
C ALA A 134 15.78 0.23 15.59
N LYS A 135 16.38 0.71 14.50
CA LYS A 135 15.70 0.96 13.21
C LYS A 135 15.20 -0.34 12.57
N VAL A 136 16.04 -1.37 12.52
CA VAL A 136 15.68 -2.69 11.98
C VAL A 136 14.59 -3.34 12.83
N GLN A 137 14.67 -3.24 14.17
CA GLN A 137 13.61 -3.72 15.05
C GLN A 137 12.28 -2.98 14.82
N ARG A 138 12.31 -1.66 14.63
CA ARG A 138 11.13 -0.87 14.27
C ARG A 138 10.51 -1.35 12.95
N LEU A 139 11.32 -1.55 11.92
CA LEU A 139 10.86 -2.02 10.62
C LEU A 139 10.24 -3.42 10.71
N ASN A 140 10.86 -4.34 11.47
CA ASN A 140 10.29 -5.67 11.72
C ASN A 140 8.94 -5.63 12.46
N ARG A 141 8.67 -4.60 13.27
CA ARG A 141 7.36 -4.43 13.92
C ARG A 141 6.29 -3.93 12.93
N ILE A 142 6.66 -3.05 12.00
CA ILE A 142 5.74 -2.50 10.99
C ILE A 142 5.44 -3.56 9.92
N LEU A 143 6.45 -4.32 9.51
CA LEU A 143 6.38 -5.33 8.47
C LEU A 143 6.81 -6.69 9.04
N PRO A 144 5.93 -7.35 9.83
CA PRO A 144 6.17 -8.74 10.19
C PRO A 144 6.26 -9.55 8.90
N ASP A 145 7.21 -10.46 8.82
CA ASP A 145 7.49 -11.32 7.65
C ASP A 145 8.24 -10.65 6.49
N ALA A 146 8.62 -9.37 6.59
CA ALA A 146 9.50 -8.76 5.60
C ALA A 146 10.97 -9.13 5.80
N ASP A 147 11.69 -9.41 4.71
CA ASP A 147 13.14 -9.34 4.71
C ASP A 147 13.58 -7.87 4.75
N VAL A 148 13.69 -7.34 5.96
CA VAL A 148 14.10 -5.94 6.22
C VAL A 148 15.49 -5.66 5.64
N SER A 149 16.37 -6.67 5.60
CA SER A 149 17.73 -6.49 5.12
C SER A 149 17.77 -6.25 3.61
N ALA A 150 17.03 -7.06 2.83
CA ALA A 150 16.83 -6.85 1.40
C ALA A 150 16.03 -5.57 1.10
N LEU A 151 15.08 -5.21 1.98
CA LEU A 151 14.30 -3.96 1.85
C LEU A 151 15.20 -2.72 1.94
N VAL A 152 16.09 -2.69 2.94
CA VAL A 152 17.06 -1.59 3.15
C VAL A 152 18.12 -1.56 2.04
N GLU A 153 18.55 -2.70 1.53
CA GLU A 153 19.48 -2.77 0.40
C GLU A 153 18.92 -2.08 -0.86
N ARG A 154 17.62 -2.27 -1.10
CA ARG A 154 16.90 -1.67 -2.22
C ARG A 154 16.67 -0.18 -2.04
N ASP A 155 16.35 0.25 -0.82
CA ASP A 155 16.07 1.65 -0.53
C ASP A 155 16.53 2.03 0.89
N LEU A 156 17.56 2.88 0.98
CA LEU A 156 18.10 3.36 2.25
C LEU A 156 17.11 4.24 3.01
N ALA A 157 16.20 4.93 2.30
CA ALA A 157 15.25 5.87 2.91
C ALA A 157 14.32 5.17 3.91
N VAL A 158 14.17 3.84 3.77
CA VAL A 158 13.40 3.00 4.69
C VAL A 158 13.95 3.04 6.12
N LEU A 159 15.25 3.26 6.31
CA LEU A 159 15.86 3.36 7.65
C LEU A 159 15.40 4.61 8.42
N ASP A 160 15.11 5.69 7.71
CA ASP A 160 14.69 6.99 8.26
C ASP A 160 13.18 7.23 8.10
N LEU A 161 12.44 6.16 7.82
CA LEU A 161 11.00 6.19 7.63
C LEU A 161 10.27 6.72 8.88
N ASP A 162 9.36 7.68 8.65
CA ASP A 162 8.40 8.10 9.65
C ASP A 162 7.37 6.97 9.87
N PRO A 163 7.27 6.41 11.09
CA PRO A 163 6.37 5.28 11.34
C PRO A 163 4.90 5.63 11.15
N GLY A 164 4.48 6.88 11.43
CA GLY A 164 3.09 7.30 11.22
C GLY A 164 2.73 7.27 9.74
N LEU A 165 3.56 7.91 8.90
CA LEU A 165 3.41 7.85 7.46
C LEU A 165 3.43 6.41 6.91
N ALA A 166 4.33 5.56 7.41
CA ALA A 166 4.41 4.17 7.01
C ALA A 166 3.11 3.41 7.28
N ILE A 167 2.56 3.53 8.50
CA ILE A 167 1.33 2.86 8.90
C ILE A 167 0.15 3.37 8.06
N ARG A 168 0.04 4.69 7.88
CA ARG A 168 -0.98 5.30 7.00
C ARG A 168 -0.90 4.72 5.59
N ASN A 169 0.30 4.65 5.02
CA ASN A 169 0.50 4.09 3.67
C ASN A 169 0.19 2.60 3.59
N MET A 170 0.52 1.83 4.62
CA MET A 170 0.16 0.42 4.72
C MET A 170 -1.36 0.21 4.70
N VAL A 171 -2.11 1.01 5.47
CA VAL A 171 -3.59 0.96 5.46
C VAL A 171 -4.13 1.23 4.05
N VAL A 172 -3.60 2.26 3.39
CA VAL A 172 -4.00 2.63 2.02
C VAL A 172 -3.74 1.49 1.03
N LEU A 173 -2.61 0.78 1.17
CA LEU A 173 -2.28 -0.36 0.31
C LEU A 173 -3.18 -1.57 0.57
N VAL A 174 -3.51 -1.86 1.83
CA VAL A 174 -4.44 -2.94 2.19
C VAL A 174 -5.83 -2.69 1.59
N GLU A 175 -6.33 -1.45 1.70
CA GLU A 175 -7.62 -1.05 1.13
C GLU A 175 -7.63 -1.09 -0.40
N ALA A 176 -6.52 -0.70 -1.02
CA ALA A 176 -6.39 -0.64 -2.48
C ALA A 176 -6.29 -2.01 -3.14
N PHE A 177 -5.62 -2.97 -2.49
CA PHE A 177 -5.29 -4.26 -3.05
C PHE A 177 -5.75 -5.40 -2.14
N PRO A 178 -7.07 -5.57 -1.94
CA PRO A 178 -7.60 -6.60 -1.05
C PRO A 178 -7.19 -7.99 -1.53
N GLY A 179 -6.75 -8.84 -0.61
CA GLY A 179 -6.32 -10.22 -0.90
C GLY A 179 -4.86 -10.35 -1.38
N ARG A 180 -4.12 -9.24 -1.55
CA ARG A 180 -2.67 -9.28 -1.80
C ARG A 180 -1.88 -9.11 -0.51
N GLN A 181 -0.72 -9.76 -0.47
CA GLN A 181 0.22 -9.59 0.63
C GLN A 181 0.92 -8.24 0.49
N VAL A 182 0.52 -7.26 1.30
CA VAL A 182 1.11 -5.91 1.26
C VAL A 182 2.62 -5.95 1.54
N THR A 183 3.07 -6.88 2.36
CA THR A 183 4.49 -7.14 2.61
C THR A 183 5.27 -7.41 1.31
N GLU A 184 4.71 -8.22 0.39
CA GLU A 184 5.34 -8.49 -0.91
C GLU A 184 5.37 -7.24 -1.81
N LEU A 185 4.30 -6.44 -1.81
CA LEU A 185 4.25 -5.18 -2.55
C LEU A 185 5.34 -4.21 -2.09
N VAL A 186 5.48 -4.07 -0.77
CA VAL A 186 6.47 -3.19 -0.15
C VAL A 186 7.89 -3.70 -0.38
N GLN A 187 8.12 -5.02 -0.32
CA GLN A 187 9.41 -5.59 -0.67
C GLN A 187 9.81 -5.28 -2.13
N ARG A 188 8.85 -5.35 -3.06
CA ARG A 188 9.07 -4.98 -4.47
C ARG A 188 9.35 -3.49 -4.63
N GLN A 189 8.59 -2.64 -3.94
CA GLN A 189 8.69 -1.18 -4.06
C GLN A 189 8.68 -0.51 -2.67
N PRO A 190 9.85 -0.40 -1.99
CA PRO A 190 9.92 0.12 -0.62
C PRO A 190 9.49 1.59 -0.50
N ARG A 191 9.68 2.37 -1.57
CA ARG A 191 9.27 3.78 -1.71
C ARG A 191 7.79 4.03 -1.44
N LEU A 192 6.95 2.99 -1.49
CA LEU A 192 5.53 3.10 -1.11
C LEU A 192 5.35 3.51 0.35
N LEU A 193 6.25 3.08 1.24
CA LEU A 193 6.14 3.41 2.67
C LEU A 193 6.38 4.89 2.95
N SER A 194 7.31 5.51 2.23
CA SER A 194 7.75 6.90 2.45
C SER A 194 6.99 7.93 1.60
N CYS A 195 5.96 7.51 0.85
CA CYS A 195 5.26 8.37 -0.11
C CYS A 195 4.16 9.20 0.59
N PRO A 196 4.27 10.54 0.70
CA PRO A 196 3.30 11.35 1.44
C PRO A 196 1.94 11.46 0.72
N ASP A 197 1.95 11.48 -0.61
CA ASP A 197 0.79 11.65 -1.49
C ASP A 197 0.24 10.31 -2.01
N LEU A 198 0.56 9.19 -1.35
CA LEU A 198 0.18 7.85 -1.83
C LEU A 198 -1.34 7.69 -2.05
N PRO A 199 -2.24 8.16 -1.16
CA PRO A 199 -3.68 8.02 -1.38
C PRO A 199 -4.14 8.73 -2.66
N GLU A 200 -3.71 9.98 -2.85
CA GLU A 200 -4.11 10.79 -4.00
C GLU A 200 -3.46 10.26 -5.29
N ARG A 201 -2.18 9.88 -5.21
CA ARG A 201 -1.44 9.25 -6.31
C ARG A 201 -2.11 7.98 -6.78
N LYS A 202 -2.46 7.09 -5.85
CA LYS A 202 -3.20 5.86 -6.14
C LYS A 202 -4.48 6.15 -6.91
N GLU A 203 -5.31 7.07 -6.43
CA GLU A 203 -6.57 7.42 -7.10
C GLU A 203 -6.34 7.99 -8.50
N ARG A 204 -5.38 8.92 -8.65
CA ARG A 204 -5.04 9.50 -9.96
C ARG A 204 -4.58 8.42 -10.95
N VAL A 205 -3.66 7.55 -10.53
CA VAL A 205 -3.10 6.50 -11.38
C VAL A 205 -4.16 5.47 -11.75
N LEU A 206 -4.95 4.99 -10.78
CA LEU A 206 -6.03 4.04 -11.07
C LEU A 206 -7.08 4.64 -11.99
N ALA A 207 -7.45 5.91 -11.81
CA ALA A 207 -8.40 6.57 -12.69
C ALA A 207 -7.87 6.72 -14.12
N LEU A 208 -6.60 7.10 -14.28
CA LEU A 208 -5.96 7.21 -15.59
C LEU A 208 -5.87 5.84 -16.27
N LEU A 209 -5.33 4.84 -15.57
CA LEU A 209 -5.18 3.50 -16.13
C LEU A 209 -6.54 2.85 -16.44
N THR A 210 -7.57 3.10 -15.65
CA THR A 210 -8.94 2.64 -15.95
C THR A 210 -9.49 3.27 -17.23
N LYS A 211 -9.16 4.53 -17.53
CA LYS A 211 -9.54 5.17 -18.80
C LYS A 211 -8.81 4.57 -19.99
N LEU A 212 -7.54 4.21 -19.81
CA LEU A 212 -6.69 3.62 -20.85
C LEU A 212 -7.03 2.15 -21.10
N HIS A 213 -7.38 1.40 -20.05
CA HIS A 213 -7.65 -0.03 -20.12
C HIS A 213 -8.92 -0.35 -20.92
N PRO A 214 -8.89 -1.34 -21.84
CA PRO A 214 -10.03 -1.68 -22.69
C PRO A 214 -11.27 -2.13 -21.90
N SER A 215 -11.11 -2.78 -20.75
CA SER A 215 -12.24 -3.20 -19.90
C SER A 215 -12.92 -2.03 -19.19
N ARG A 216 -12.23 -0.89 -18.97
CA ARG A 216 -12.70 0.22 -18.11
C ARG A 216 -13.11 -0.18 -16.70
N GLU A 217 -12.70 -1.36 -16.26
CA GLU A 217 -13.02 -1.87 -14.94
C GLU A 217 -11.89 -1.58 -13.97
N ARG A 218 -12.22 -0.80 -12.93
CA ARG A 218 -11.26 -0.43 -11.90
C ARG A 218 -10.70 -1.64 -11.15
N LYS A 219 -11.48 -2.71 -10.97
CA LYS A 219 -11.05 -3.93 -10.27
C LYS A 219 -9.93 -4.65 -11.03
N VAL A 220 -10.05 -4.77 -12.35
CA VAL A 220 -9.03 -5.38 -13.20
C VAL A 220 -7.74 -4.57 -13.14
N VAL A 221 -7.85 -3.24 -13.32
CA VAL A 221 -6.70 -2.33 -13.28
C VAL A 221 -6.00 -2.32 -11.91
N ALA A 222 -6.78 -2.36 -10.81
CA ALA A 222 -6.21 -2.51 -9.47
C ALA A 222 -5.42 -3.82 -9.33
N GLY A 223 -5.88 -4.91 -9.98
CA GLY A 223 -5.12 -6.15 -10.09
C GLY A 223 -3.75 -5.97 -10.74
N VAL A 224 -3.70 -5.27 -11.89
CA VAL A 224 -2.44 -4.98 -12.62
C VAL A 224 -1.49 -4.14 -11.77
N VAL A 225 -1.99 -3.07 -11.14
CA VAL A 225 -1.15 -2.22 -10.27
C VAL A 225 -0.68 -2.98 -9.02
N GLY A 226 -1.47 -3.93 -8.53
CA GLY A 226 -1.07 -4.85 -7.47
C GLY A 226 -0.04 -5.90 -7.90
N GLU A 227 0.20 -6.10 -9.19
CA GLU A 227 1.33 -6.92 -9.69
C GLU A 227 2.57 -6.08 -9.88
N TYR A 228 2.37 -4.86 -10.38
CA TYR A 228 3.39 -3.90 -10.78
C TYR A 228 3.22 -2.58 -9.99
N PRO A 229 3.59 -2.55 -8.70
CA PRO A 229 3.43 -1.35 -7.86
C PRO A 229 4.28 -0.16 -8.32
N ASP A 230 5.30 -0.38 -9.14
CA ASP A 230 6.12 0.67 -9.74
C ASP A 230 5.30 1.59 -10.67
N LEU A 231 4.18 1.10 -11.22
CA LEU A 231 3.25 1.88 -12.02
C LEU A 231 2.73 3.12 -11.27
N LEU A 232 2.58 3.07 -9.94
CA LEU A 232 2.15 4.22 -9.14
C LEU A 232 3.12 5.41 -9.21
N PHE A 233 4.39 5.15 -9.53
CA PHE A 233 5.41 6.18 -9.70
C PHE A 233 5.68 6.48 -11.17
N ARG A 234 5.67 5.46 -12.03
CA ARG A 234 5.95 5.64 -13.47
C ARG A 234 4.84 6.42 -14.18
N MET A 235 3.60 6.26 -13.76
CA MET A 235 2.46 6.94 -14.42
C MET A 235 2.43 8.45 -14.19
N ASP A 236 3.21 8.99 -13.25
CA ASP A 236 3.35 10.45 -13.07
C ASP A 236 3.90 11.14 -14.32
N TYR A 237 4.73 10.45 -15.10
CA TYR A 237 5.32 11.00 -16.33
C TYR A 237 4.34 10.98 -17.51
N TYR A 238 3.26 10.20 -17.43
CA TYR A 238 2.34 9.92 -18.54
C TYR A 238 0.90 10.38 -18.27
N GLN A 239 0.72 11.45 -17.50
CA GLN A 239 -0.60 11.96 -17.11
C GLN A 239 -1.50 12.36 -18.30
N HIS A 240 -0.89 12.68 -19.44
CA HIS A 240 -1.58 13.11 -20.65
C HIS A 240 -1.78 11.99 -21.67
N ALA A 241 -1.36 10.76 -21.36
CA ALA A 241 -1.57 9.62 -22.24
C ALA A 241 -3.07 9.42 -22.49
N ARG A 242 -3.45 9.35 -23.76
CA ARG A 242 -4.82 9.10 -24.23
C ARG A 242 -5.03 7.65 -24.62
N MET A 243 -3.96 7.00 -25.07
CA MET A 243 -3.96 5.62 -25.54
C MET A 243 -2.85 4.82 -24.86
N ILE A 244 -3.03 3.50 -24.75
CA ILE A 244 -2.00 2.60 -24.22
C ILE A 244 -0.76 2.62 -25.11
N ASP A 245 -0.92 2.76 -26.42
CA ASP A 245 0.18 2.82 -27.39
C ASP A 245 1.13 4.01 -27.16
N GLU A 246 0.70 5.05 -26.43
CA GLU A 246 1.53 6.21 -26.07
C GLU A 246 2.43 5.95 -24.85
N LEU A 247 2.18 4.85 -24.11
CA LEU A 247 3.02 4.45 -22.97
C LEU A 247 4.25 3.68 -23.45
N PRO A 248 5.36 3.65 -22.68
CA PRO A 248 6.50 2.80 -22.99
C PRO A 248 6.12 1.33 -23.12
N ILE A 249 6.81 0.61 -24.00
CA ILE A 249 6.53 -0.80 -24.31
C ILE A 249 6.53 -1.68 -23.04
N GLU A 250 7.34 -1.36 -22.03
CA GLU A 250 7.38 -2.10 -20.77
C GLU A 250 6.06 -1.97 -20.01
N ILE A 251 5.47 -0.78 -20.00
CA ILE A 251 4.17 -0.54 -19.36
C ILE A 251 3.05 -1.18 -20.17
N GLN A 252 3.12 -1.12 -21.51
CA GLN A 252 2.15 -1.82 -22.36
C GLN A 252 2.15 -3.33 -22.10
N ASN A 253 3.33 -3.94 -21.98
CA ASN A 253 3.48 -5.37 -21.70
C ASN A 253 2.88 -5.78 -20.35
N MET A 254 2.95 -4.92 -19.33
CA MET A 254 2.32 -5.19 -18.03
C MET A 254 0.81 -5.38 -18.14
N PHE A 255 0.13 -4.65 -19.04
CA PHE A 255 -1.31 -4.81 -19.27
C PHE A 255 -1.65 -6.11 -20.00
N VAL A 256 -0.85 -6.48 -21.01
CA VAL A 256 -1.07 -7.70 -21.80
C VAL A 256 -0.90 -8.96 -20.93
N LEU A 257 0.11 -8.94 -20.05
CA LEU A 257 0.41 -10.08 -19.19
C LEU A 257 -0.62 -10.27 -18.08
N ALA A 258 -1.18 -9.18 -17.55
CA ALA A 258 -2.13 -9.23 -16.45
C ALA A 258 -3.58 -9.55 -16.89
N ASP A 259 -4.00 -9.16 -18.11
CA ASP A 259 -5.38 -9.36 -18.62
C ASP A 259 -5.52 -10.56 -19.58
N GLN A 260 -4.74 -11.63 -19.36
CA GLN A 260 -4.83 -12.93 -20.06
C GLN A 260 -4.42 -12.92 -21.56
N GLY A 261 -3.48 -12.05 -21.97
CA GLY A 261 -2.80 -12.18 -23.27
C GLY A 261 -3.57 -11.64 -24.49
N ILE A 262 -3.64 -12.40 -25.58
CA ILE A 262 -4.09 -11.92 -26.91
C ILE A 262 -5.53 -11.34 -26.90
N GLY A 263 -6.39 -11.81 -26.01
CA GLY A 263 -7.76 -11.29 -25.85
C GLY A 263 -7.80 -9.81 -25.48
N PHE A 264 -6.82 -9.33 -24.71
CA PHE A 264 -6.65 -7.91 -24.40
C PHE A 264 -6.39 -7.09 -25.67
N LEU A 265 -5.46 -7.52 -26.52
CA LEU A 265 -5.10 -6.82 -27.76
C LEU A 265 -6.28 -6.76 -28.73
N HIS A 266 -7.05 -7.84 -28.84
CA HIS A 266 -8.23 -7.86 -29.69
C HIS A 266 -9.31 -6.88 -29.20
N ARG A 267 -9.61 -6.85 -27.89
CA ARG A 267 -10.53 -5.87 -27.29
C ARG A 267 -10.03 -4.43 -27.48
N TYR A 268 -8.73 -4.21 -27.31
CA TYR A 268 -8.10 -2.91 -27.45
C TYR A 268 -8.20 -2.38 -28.89
N TYR A 269 -7.73 -3.13 -29.88
CA TYR A 269 -7.74 -2.66 -31.28
C TYR A 269 -9.13 -2.64 -31.92
N LYS A 270 -10.04 -3.56 -31.55
CA LYS A 270 -11.46 -3.48 -31.97
C LYS A 270 -12.10 -2.18 -31.49
N ARG A 271 -11.77 -1.74 -30.28
CA ARG A 271 -12.30 -0.50 -29.69
C ARG A 271 -11.59 0.76 -30.20
N ALA A 272 -10.27 0.73 -30.39
CA ALA A 272 -9.54 1.84 -31.02
C ALA A 272 -10.11 2.17 -32.41
N LYS A 273 -10.53 1.13 -33.15
CA LYS A 273 -11.20 1.27 -34.45
C LYS A 273 -12.65 1.79 -34.33
N ASN A 274 -13.34 1.48 -33.23
CA ASN A 274 -14.74 1.85 -33.01
C ASN A 274 -14.93 3.18 -32.25
N ASN A 275 -13.92 3.74 -31.56
CA ASN A 275 -14.04 4.99 -30.81
C ASN A 275 -14.19 6.27 -31.69
N PHE A 276 -14.48 6.14 -32.99
CA PHE A 276 -15.06 7.21 -33.82
C PHE A 276 -16.57 7.06 -34.06
N VAL A 277 -17.19 6.00 -33.55
CA VAL A 277 -18.64 5.81 -33.52
C VAL A 277 -19.00 5.42 -32.10
N ALA A 278 -19.65 6.32 -31.39
CA ALA A 278 -20.16 6.05 -30.05
C ALA A 278 -21.19 4.91 -30.13
N ASP A 279 -20.76 3.68 -29.88
CA ASP A 279 -21.68 2.54 -29.83
C ASP A 279 -22.07 2.28 -28.38
N THR A 280 -23.31 2.63 -28.06
CA THR A 280 -24.01 2.40 -26.80
C THR A 280 -24.82 1.12 -26.87
N SER A 281 -24.17 -0.02 -27.14
CA SER A 281 -24.85 -1.31 -27.10
C SER A 281 -23.91 -2.41 -26.61
N ASP A 282 -23.76 -2.50 -25.29
CA ASP A 282 -23.39 -3.75 -24.63
C ASP A 282 -24.70 -4.49 -24.30
N GLU A 283 -25.31 -5.09 -25.32
CA GLU A 283 -26.04 -6.35 -25.20
C GLU A 283 -25.29 -7.35 -26.09
N GLU A 284 -25.17 -8.59 -25.61
CA GLU A 284 -24.47 -9.72 -26.25
C GLU A 284 -22.97 -9.89 -25.94
N ALA A 285 -22.70 -10.58 -24.83
CA ALA A 285 -21.89 -11.81 -24.88
C ALA A 285 -22.14 -12.64 -23.62
N GLY A 286 -23.20 -13.45 -23.65
CA GLY A 286 -23.25 -14.67 -22.86
C GLY A 286 -22.58 -15.78 -23.65
N PHE A 287 -21.46 -16.30 -23.14
CA PHE A 287 -20.97 -17.67 -23.30
C PHE A 287 -20.06 -17.98 -22.12
#